data_AF-A0A0M1JY49-F1
#
_entry.id   AF-A0A0M1JY49-F1
#
_cell.length_a   1.000
_cell.length_b   1.000
_cell.length_c   1.000
_cell.angle_alpha   90.00
_cell.angle_beta   90.00
_cell.angle_gamma   90.00
#
_symmetry.space_group_name_H-M   'P 1'
#
loop_
_entity.id
_entity.type
_entity.pdbx_description
1 polymer ?
#
loop_
_entity_poly.entity_id
_entity_poly.type
_entity_poly.pdbx_seq_one_letter_code
_entity_poly.pdbx_strand_id
1 'polypeptide(L)'
;MKKMTLCSDCVEVQKILDIDIERLIKELGNQKGGDNLSDQEQRYLCLSLLGNTPMDIAKLDYYDRCRYDLQRNHPNLTAEELEAAVKKELQKKASQNIRPYLSTTINSYVKNLMGVIEMPSWSGLMYFLKQNGYTMIDLSGESKKRITISLGGQPSDSAIVELLRILKLNNPNISIVFEIKGDEQND
;
A
#
# COMPACT_ATOMS: atom_id res chain seq x y z
N MET A 1 22.11 -6.53 -17.01
CA MET A 1 21.61 -6.05 -15.70
C MET A 1 21.11 -7.27 -14.92
N LYS A 2 21.55 -7.47 -13.67
CA LYS A 2 20.97 -8.53 -12.82
C LYS A 2 19.53 -8.12 -12.48
N LYS A 3 18.55 -8.99 -12.76
CA LYS A 3 17.17 -8.80 -12.28
C LYS A 3 17.18 -8.83 -10.76
N MET A 4 16.59 -7.81 -10.14
CA MET A 4 16.35 -7.83 -8.71
C MET A 4 15.24 -8.86 -8.45
N THR A 5 15.40 -9.72 -7.43
CA THR A 5 14.30 -10.60 -7.02
C THR A 5 13.42 -9.78 -6.10
N LEU A 6 12.22 -9.42 -6.56
CA LEU A 6 11.26 -8.64 -5.77
C LEU A 6 10.72 -9.47 -4.60
N CYS A 7 10.53 -8.80 -3.44
CA CYS A 7 9.80 -9.42 -2.33
C CYS A 7 8.29 -9.51 -2.65
N SER A 8 7.55 -10.28 -1.84
CA SER A 8 6.10 -10.48 -2.02
C SER A 8 5.33 -9.17 -2.11
N ASP A 9 5.66 -8.20 -1.25
CA ASP A 9 4.94 -6.93 -1.15
C ASP A 9 5.22 -6.05 -2.39
N CYS A 10 6.44 -6.12 -2.94
CA CYS A 10 6.79 -5.46 -4.19
C CYS A 10 6.00 -6.02 -5.37
N VAL A 11 5.92 -7.35 -5.47
CA VAL A 11 5.14 -8.03 -6.50
C VAL A 11 3.66 -7.65 -6.41
N GLU A 12 3.12 -7.53 -5.19
CA GLU A 12 1.75 -7.11 -4.96
C GLU A 12 1.51 -5.67 -5.39
N VAL A 13 2.40 -4.73 -5.03
CA VAL A 13 2.35 -3.33 -5.50
C VAL A 13 2.34 -3.26 -7.02
N GLN A 14 3.26 -3.98 -7.68
CA GLN A 14 3.32 -4.05 -9.14
C GLN A 14 1.99 -4.49 -9.74
N LYS A 15 1.38 -5.55 -9.20
CA LYS A 15 0.13 -6.11 -9.71
C LYS A 15 -1.06 -5.18 -9.50
N ILE A 16 -1.19 -4.61 -8.31
CA ILE A 16 -2.36 -3.82 -7.90
C ILE A 16 -2.29 -2.40 -8.45
N LEU A 17 -1.12 -1.75 -8.35
CA LEU A 17 -0.96 -0.34 -8.72
C LEU A 17 -0.47 -0.15 -10.16
N ASP A 18 -0.03 -1.23 -10.82
CA ASP A 18 0.52 -1.20 -12.19
C ASP A 18 1.77 -0.32 -12.30
N ILE A 19 2.60 -0.32 -11.24
CA ILE A 19 3.80 0.52 -11.12
C ILE A 19 5.04 -0.35 -11.23
N ASP A 20 6.04 0.12 -12.00
CA ASP A 20 7.41 -0.39 -12.02
C ASP A 20 8.10 -0.09 -10.69
N ILE A 21 7.81 -0.94 -9.71
CA ILE A 21 8.34 -0.84 -8.35
C ILE A 21 9.86 -1.05 -8.30
N GLU A 22 10.42 -1.83 -9.23
CA GLU A 22 11.88 -2.04 -9.32
C GLU A 22 12.58 -0.73 -9.66
N ARG A 23 12.08 -0.03 -10.69
CA ARG A 23 12.60 1.29 -11.05
C ARG A 23 12.43 2.28 -9.91
N LEU A 24 11.26 2.31 -9.27
CA LEU A 24 10.99 3.22 -8.16
C LEU A 24 11.95 2.97 -6.98
N ILE A 25 12.13 1.72 -6.55
CA ILE A 25 13.04 1.37 -5.45
C ILE A 25 14.48 1.79 -5.78
N LYS A 26 14.93 1.53 -7.01
CA LYS A 26 16.27 1.91 -7.44
C LYS A 26 16.47 3.42 -7.42
N GLU A 27 15.52 4.19 -7.95
CA GLU A 27 15.61 5.65 -7.96
C GLU A 27 15.53 6.25 -6.55
N LEU A 28 14.72 5.69 -5.66
CA LEU A 28 14.69 6.08 -4.24
C LEU A 28 16.00 5.71 -3.51
N GLY A 29 16.62 4.57 -3.86
CA GLY A 29 17.97 4.23 -3.41
C GLY A 29 18.98 5.33 -3.73
N ASN A 30 18.95 5.81 -4.98
CA ASN A 30 19.81 6.92 -5.42
C ASN A 30 19.56 8.19 -4.59
N GLN A 31 18.30 8.50 -4.24
CA GLN A 31 17.98 9.66 -3.37
C GLN A 31 18.51 9.51 -1.94
N LYS A 32 18.67 8.27 -1.46
CA LYS A 32 19.30 7.96 -0.18
C LYS A 32 20.83 8.08 -0.23
N GLY A 33 21.44 8.10 -1.42
CA GLY A 33 22.89 8.12 -1.61
C GLY A 33 23.53 6.73 -1.70
N GLY A 34 22.75 5.69 -2.02
CA GLY A 34 23.25 4.33 -2.24
C GLY A 34 22.55 3.65 -3.41
N ASP A 35 22.98 2.43 -3.76
CA ASP A 35 22.44 1.75 -4.95
C ASP A 35 21.02 1.20 -4.74
N ASN A 36 20.60 0.94 -3.49
CA ASN A 36 19.29 0.36 -3.17
C ASN A 36 18.78 0.72 -1.76
N LEU A 37 17.46 0.68 -1.60
CA LEU A 37 16.81 0.64 -0.29
C LEU A 37 17.08 -0.69 0.42
N SER A 38 17.13 -0.68 1.75
CA SER A 38 17.16 -1.90 2.57
C SER A 38 15.84 -2.66 2.48
N ASP A 39 15.84 -3.96 2.78
CA ASP A 39 14.64 -4.81 2.71
C ASP A 39 13.48 -4.24 3.54
N GLN A 40 13.77 -3.68 4.72
CA GLN A 40 12.77 -3.04 5.58
C GLN A 40 12.18 -1.77 4.93
N GLU A 41 13.02 -0.94 4.32
CA GLU A 41 12.56 0.26 3.60
C GLU A 41 11.69 -0.10 2.40
N GLN A 42 12.10 -1.11 1.63
CA GLN A 42 11.33 -1.62 0.49
C GLN A 42 9.96 -2.13 0.95
N ARG A 43 9.92 -2.95 1.99
CA ARG A 43 8.68 -3.48 2.57
C ARG A 43 7.75 -2.38 3.05
N TYR A 44 8.25 -1.43 3.85
CA TYR A 44 7.44 -0.33 4.37
C TYR A 44 6.95 0.62 3.28
N LEU A 45 7.78 0.90 2.27
CA LEU A 45 7.35 1.63 1.07
C LEU A 45 6.19 0.90 0.39
N CYS A 46 6.34 -0.40 0.12
CA CYS A 46 5.33 -1.17 -0.59
C CYS A 46 4.00 -1.25 0.18
N LEU A 47 4.06 -1.56 1.48
CA LEU A 47 2.86 -1.62 2.31
C LEU A 47 2.16 -0.26 2.40
N SER A 48 2.91 0.84 2.50
CA SER A 48 2.37 2.20 2.48
C SER A 48 1.71 2.54 1.13
N LEU A 49 2.33 2.16 0.01
CA LEU A 49 1.76 2.33 -1.33
C LEU A 49 0.43 1.57 -1.49
N LEU A 50 0.31 0.39 -0.89
CA LEU A 50 -0.92 -0.40 -0.82
C LEU A 50 -1.97 0.17 0.16
N GLY A 51 -1.68 1.29 0.83
CA GLY A 51 -2.61 1.96 1.73
C GLY A 51 -2.61 1.44 3.17
N ASN A 52 -1.64 0.60 3.55
CA ASN A 52 -1.54 0.13 4.93
C ASN A 52 -1.12 1.27 5.86
N THR A 53 -1.83 1.42 6.97
CA THR A 53 -1.46 2.40 8.00
C THR A 53 -0.26 1.89 8.80
N PRO A 54 0.44 2.76 9.57
CA PRO A 54 1.48 2.31 10.49
C PRO A 54 1.02 1.23 11.48
N MET A 55 -0.27 1.22 11.83
CA MET A 55 -0.86 0.20 12.71
C MET A 55 -1.03 -1.14 11.99
N ASP A 56 -1.40 -1.13 10.71
CA ASP A 56 -1.53 -2.35 9.91
C ASP A 56 -0.16 -2.97 9.67
N ILE A 57 0.84 -2.14 9.33
CA ILE A 57 2.24 -2.58 9.22
C ILE A 57 2.73 -3.15 10.55
N ALA A 58 2.39 -2.52 11.68
CA ALA A 58 2.76 -3.05 12.99
C ALA A 58 2.18 -4.44 13.24
N LYS A 59 0.91 -4.66 12.90
CA LYS A 59 0.28 -5.98 13.03
C LYS A 59 0.98 -7.01 12.15
N LEU A 60 1.23 -6.69 10.88
CA LEU A 60 1.87 -7.59 9.93
C LEU A 60 3.27 -8.04 10.39
N ASP A 61 4.05 -7.15 10.99
CA ASP A 61 5.45 -7.42 11.32
C ASP A 61 5.68 -7.88 12.76
N TYR A 62 4.78 -7.53 13.70
CA TYR A 62 5.05 -7.70 15.12
C TYR A 62 3.96 -8.46 15.89
N TYR A 63 2.78 -8.75 15.32
CA TYR A 63 1.67 -9.36 16.08
C TYR A 63 2.08 -10.67 16.75
N ASP A 64 2.58 -11.64 16.00
CA ASP A 64 2.93 -12.96 16.53
C ASP A 64 4.03 -12.86 17.60
N ARG A 65 5.04 -12.01 17.36
CA ARG A 65 6.13 -11.79 18.31
C ARG A 65 5.63 -11.16 19.61
N CYS A 66 4.85 -10.07 19.51
CA CYS A 66 4.28 -9.39 20.67
C CYS A 66 3.38 -10.33 21.47
N ARG A 67 2.53 -11.10 20.80
CA ARG A 67 1.63 -12.06 21.44
C ARG A 67 2.41 -13.15 22.16
N TYR A 68 3.41 -13.74 21.49
CA TYR A 68 4.28 -14.75 22.08
C TYR A 68 5.04 -14.22 23.31
N ASP A 69 5.68 -13.06 23.20
CA ASP A 69 6.44 -12.45 24.29
C ASP A 69 5.55 -12.12 25.50
N LEU A 70 4.34 -11.61 25.25
CA LEU A 70 3.38 -11.30 26.32
C LEU A 70 2.85 -12.57 26.99
N GLN A 71 2.52 -13.61 26.23
CA GLN A 71 2.12 -14.91 26.79
C GLN A 71 3.20 -15.54 27.65
N ARG A 72 4.46 -15.48 27.18
CA ARG A 72 5.60 -16.02 27.90
C ARG A 72 5.87 -15.28 29.20
N ASN A 73 5.78 -13.95 29.21
CA ASN A 73 6.11 -13.12 30.36
C ASN A 73 4.93 -12.93 31.33
N HIS A 74 3.69 -13.12 30.86
CA HIS A 74 2.47 -12.95 31.64
C HIS A 74 1.50 -14.13 31.39
N PRO A 75 1.85 -15.36 31.84
CA PRO A 75 1.09 -16.58 31.51
C PRO A 75 -0.32 -16.60 32.10
N ASN A 76 -0.62 -15.73 33.07
CA ASN A 76 -1.90 -15.69 33.78
C ASN A 76 -2.89 -14.69 33.18
N LEU A 77 -2.55 -13.98 32.09
CA LEU A 77 -3.50 -13.09 31.42
C LEU A 77 -4.64 -13.91 30.80
N THR A 78 -5.86 -13.40 30.95
CA THR A 78 -6.98 -13.89 30.15
C THR A 78 -6.75 -13.57 28.67
N ALA A 79 -7.48 -14.26 27.79
CA ALA A 79 -7.38 -14.01 26.34
C ALA A 79 -7.69 -12.54 25.98
N GLU A 80 -8.68 -11.93 26.65
CA GLU A 80 -9.05 -10.53 26.42
C GLU A 80 -7.97 -9.56 26.88
N GLU A 81 -7.40 -9.77 28.07
CA GLU A 81 -6.31 -8.94 28.59
C GLU A 81 -5.05 -9.05 27.73
N LEU A 82 -4.75 -10.26 27.24
CA LEU A 82 -3.65 -10.50 26.32
C LEU A 82 -3.83 -9.72 25.02
N GLU A 83 -4.98 -9.81 24.37
CA GLU A 83 -5.23 -9.09 23.12
C GLU A 83 -5.22 -7.57 23.33
N ALA A 84 -5.71 -7.08 24.47
CA ALA A 84 -5.60 -5.66 24.84
C ALA A 84 -4.13 -5.22 25.02
N ALA A 85 -3.31 -6.04 25.67
CA ALA A 85 -1.87 -5.79 25.83
C ALA A 85 -1.13 -5.82 24.49
N VAL A 86 -1.43 -6.80 23.63
CA VAL A 86 -0.88 -6.89 22.27
C VAL A 86 -1.23 -5.62 21.47
N LYS A 87 -2.50 -5.20 21.48
CA LYS A 87 -2.93 -3.97 20.80
C LYS A 87 -2.15 -2.74 21.26
N LYS A 88 -1.90 -2.62 22.58
CA LYS A 88 -1.12 -1.51 23.15
C LYS A 88 0.34 -1.53 22.70
N GLU A 89 0.98 -2.69 22.67
CA GLU A 89 2.34 -2.84 22.17
C GLU A 89 2.44 -2.54 20.66
N LEU A 90 1.48 -3.01 19.87
CA LEU A 90 1.42 -2.70 18.44
C LEU A 90 1.22 -1.20 18.19
N GLN A 91 0.36 -0.54 18.97
CA GLN A 91 0.18 0.91 18.89
C GLN A 91 1.47 1.65 19.23
N LYS A 92 2.25 1.15 20.18
CA LYS A 92 3.58 1.68 20.50
C LYS A 92 4.56 1.50 19.34
N LYS A 93 4.63 0.30 18.74
CA LYS A 93 5.47 0.05 17.53
C LYS A 93 5.07 0.94 16.36
N ALA A 94 3.77 1.07 16.10
CA ALA A 94 3.22 1.91 15.04
C ALA A 94 3.60 3.38 15.22
N SER A 95 3.41 3.92 16.43
CA SER A 95 3.62 5.35 16.72
C SER A 95 5.07 5.75 16.94
N GLN A 96 5.89 4.88 17.54
CA GLN A 96 7.28 5.22 17.93
C GLN A 96 8.31 4.77 16.91
N ASN A 97 8.02 3.73 16.12
CA ASN A 97 9.00 3.18 15.17
C ASN A 97 8.54 3.39 13.73
N ILE A 98 7.38 2.84 13.36
CA ILE A 98 6.97 2.77 11.95
C ILE A 98 6.58 4.15 11.41
N ARG A 99 5.70 4.87 12.10
CA ARG A 99 5.22 6.20 11.65
C ARG A 99 6.38 7.19 11.49
N PRO A 100 7.29 7.37 12.47
CA PRO A 100 8.44 8.24 12.31
C PRO A 100 9.27 7.82 11.10
N TYR A 101 9.61 6.54 10.99
CA TYR A 101 10.43 6.02 9.88
C TYR A 101 9.82 6.26 8.50
N LEU A 102 8.51 6.03 8.33
CA LEU A 102 7.80 6.39 7.09
C LEU A 102 7.89 7.90 6.84
N SER A 103 7.58 8.71 7.85
CA SER A 103 7.46 10.17 7.70
C SER A 103 8.78 10.92 7.49
N THR A 104 9.88 10.42 8.07
CA THR A 104 11.18 11.09 8.04
C THR A 104 12.12 10.45 7.03
N THR A 105 12.11 9.13 6.90
CA THR A 105 13.05 8.41 6.03
C THR A 105 12.45 8.22 4.65
N ILE A 106 11.39 7.41 4.53
CA ILE A 106 10.81 7.07 3.22
C ILE A 106 10.24 8.30 2.53
N ASN A 107 9.45 9.12 3.25
CA ASN A 107 8.89 10.33 2.67
C ASN A 107 9.98 11.33 2.26
N SER A 108 11.14 11.37 2.93
CA SER A 108 12.23 12.24 2.46
C SER A 108 12.75 11.81 1.09
N TYR A 109 12.90 10.51 0.85
CA TYR A 109 13.35 10.01 -0.45
C TYR A 109 12.32 10.27 -1.54
N VAL A 110 11.03 10.07 -1.24
CA VAL A 110 9.94 10.35 -2.18
C VAL A 110 9.86 11.83 -2.50
N LYS A 111 9.97 12.71 -1.50
CA LYS A 111 9.98 14.17 -1.70
C LYS A 111 11.14 14.63 -2.56
N ASN A 112 12.34 14.10 -2.32
CA ASN A 112 13.52 14.40 -3.13
C ASN A 112 13.34 13.92 -4.58
N LEU A 113 12.82 12.72 -4.78
CA LEU A 113 12.51 12.18 -6.10
C LEU A 113 11.52 13.06 -6.87
N MET A 114 10.49 13.55 -6.17
CA MET A 114 9.45 14.40 -6.73
C MET A 114 9.84 15.88 -6.85
N GLY A 115 10.94 16.31 -6.21
CA GLY A 115 11.35 17.71 -6.15
C GLY A 115 10.38 18.59 -5.36
N VAL A 116 9.72 18.05 -4.31
CA VAL A 116 8.70 18.77 -3.53
C VAL A 116 9.12 18.95 -2.06
N ILE A 117 8.59 20.00 -1.41
CA ILE A 117 8.88 20.31 0.00
C ILE A 117 7.94 19.53 0.94
N GLU A 118 6.67 19.43 0.56
CA GLU A 118 5.62 18.74 1.30
C GLU A 118 5.24 17.42 0.63
N MET A 119 4.84 16.44 1.45
CA MET A 119 4.43 15.14 0.93
C MET A 119 3.07 15.28 0.24
N PRO A 120 2.92 14.86 -1.02
CA PRO A 120 1.63 14.87 -1.69
C PRO A 120 0.66 13.90 -1.03
N SER A 121 -0.63 14.06 -1.32
CA SER A 121 -1.63 13.01 -1.06
C SER A 121 -1.25 11.71 -1.79
N TRP A 122 -1.81 10.58 -1.37
CA TRP A 122 -1.63 9.31 -2.07
C TRP A 122 -2.02 9.42 -3.55
N SER A 123 -3.12 10.11 -3.86
CA SER A 123 -3.54 10.36 -5.25
C SER A 123 -2.52 11.20 -6.03
N GLY A 124 -1.93 12.22 -5.41
CA GLY A 124 -0.87 13.04 -6.00
C GLY A 124 0.41 12.25 -6.27
N LEU A 125 0.81 11.38 -5.34
CA LEU A 125 1.93 10.45 -5.54
C LEU A 125 1.65 9.50 -6.71
N MET A 126 0.47 8.88 -6.76
CA MET A 126 0.10 7.97 -7.86
C MET A 126 0.07 8.69 -9.20
N TYR A 127 -0.45 9.92 -9.24
CA TYR A 127 -0.44 10.74 -10.44
C TYR A 127 0.98 11.01 -10.92
N PHE A 128 1.87 11.45 -10.03
CA PHE A 128 3.29 11.68 -10.34
C PHE A 128 3.95 10.42 -10.93
N LEU A 129 3.77 9.26 -10.29
CA LEU A 129 4.38 8.01 -10.75
C LEU A 129 3.89 7.62 -12.15
N LYS A 130 2.60 7.77 -12.44
CA LYS A 130 2.05 7.45 -13.77
C LYS A 130 2.55 8.41 -14.85
N GLN A 131 2.60 9.72 -14.56
CA GLN A 131 3.07 10.72 -15.51
C GLN A 131 4.57 10.62 -15.83
N ASN A 132 5.37 10.12 -14.88
CA ASN A 132 6.82 9.97 -15.05
C ASN A 132 7.23 8.58 -15.56
N GLY A 133 6.29 7.82 -16.11
CA GLY A 133 6.56 6.56 -16.78
C GLY A 133 7.00 5.45 -15.83
N TYR A 134 6.57 5.50 -14.56
CA TYR A 134 6.67 4.33 -13.67
C TYR A 134 5.51 3.37 -13.89
N THR A 135 4.71 3.50 -14.94
CA THR A 135 3.73 2.47 -15.29
C THR A 135 4.47 1.24 -15.81
N MET A 136 4.06 0.03 -15.39
CA MET A 136 4.60 -1.20 -15.96
C MET A 136 4.41 -1.18 -17.47
N ILE A 137 5.51 -1.24 -18.24
CA ILE A 137 5.43 -1.49 -19.67
C ILE A 137 5.02 -2.95 -19.80
N ASP A 138 3.78 -3.18 -20.19
CA ASP A 138 3.28 -4.53 -20.40
C ASP A 138 3.93 -5.13 -21.65
N LEU A 139 5.08 -5.77 -21.47
CA LEU A 139 5.80 -6.48 -22.52
C LEU A 139 5.08 -7.78 -22.94
N SER A 140 3.97 -8.15 -22.29
CA SER A 140 3.19 -9.36 -22.61
C SER A 140 2.13 -9.13 -23.68
N GLY A 141 1.79 -7.87 -24.00
CA GLY A 141 0.73 -7.56 -24.97
C GLY A 141 -0.69 -7.86 -24.46
N GLU A 142 -0.88 -8.26 -23.20
CA GLU A 142 -2.21 -8.45 -22.62
C GLU A 142 -2.81 -7.10 -22.20
N SER A 143 -3.45 -6.43 -23.15
CA SER A 143 -4.21 -5.20 -22.90
C SER A 143 -5.21 -5.38 -21.72
N LYS A 144 -4.84 -4.90 -20.52
CA LYS A 144 -5.76 -4.78 -19.38
C LYS A 144 -6.88 -3.80 -19.78
N LYS A 145 -8.10 -4.32 -19.96
CA LYS A 145 -9.26 -3.48 -20.28
C LYS A 145 -9.77 -2.80 -19.01
N ARG A 146 -9.70 -1.47 -18.95
CA ARG A 146 -10.34 -0.67 -17.90
C ARG A 146 -11.82 -0.50 -18.22
N ILE A 147 -12.70 -0.90 -17.30
CA ILE A 147 -14.14 -0.63 -17.36
C ILE A 147 -14.46 0.41 -16.29
N THR A 148 -14.99 1.56 -16.72
CA THR A 148 -15.52 2.60 -15.83
C THR A 148 -17.02 2.48 -15.77
N ILE A 149 -17.58 2.43 -14.56
CA ILE A 149 -19.03 2.30 -14.33
C ILE A 149 -19.48 3.52 -13.53
N SER A 150 -20.25 4.39 -14.18
CA SER A 150 -20.90 5.52 -13.52
C SER A 150 -22.28 5.06 -13.02
N LEU A 151 -22.41 4.95 -11.71
CA LEU A 151 -23.68 4.65 -11.05
C LEU A 151 -24.32 5.99 -10.68
N GLY A 152 -25.49 6.29 -11.26
CA GLY A 152 -26.27 7.46 -10.86
C GLY A 152 -26.93 7.23 -9.49
N GLY A 153 -26.81 8.20 -8.58
CA GLY A 153 -27.33 8.13 -7.21
C GLY A 153 -26.41 7.40 -6.23
N GLN A 154 -26.93 7.03 -5.06
CA GLN A 154 -26.22 6.23 -4.05
C GLN A 154 -26.59 4.74 -4.19
N PRO A 155 -25.86 3.95 -4.98
CA PRO A 155 -26.08 2.51 -5.04
C PRO A 155 -25.82 1.89 -3.67
N SER A 156 -26.72 1.01 -3.22
CA SER A 156 -26.48 0.21 -2.02
C SER A 156 -25.28 -0.71 -2.19
N ASP A 157 -24.53 -0.97 -1.12
CA ASP A 157 -23.36 -1.85 -1.13
C ASP A 157 -23.64 -3.24 -1.74
N SER A 158 -24.84 -3.79 -1.52
CA SER A 158 -25.26 -5.07 -2.08
C SER A 158 -25.35 -5.05 -3.62
N ALA A 159 -25.82 -3.94 -4.20
CA ALA A 159 -25.85 -3.75 -5.64
C ALA A 159 -24.44 -3.66 -6.23
N ILE A 160 -23.51 -2.98 -5.54
CA ILE A 160 -22.10 -2.89 -5.95
C ILE A 160 -21.43 -4.27 -5.92
N VAL A 161 -21.67 -5.04 -4.86
CA VAL A 161 -21.13 -6.40 -4.69
C VAL A 161 -21.65 -7.35 -5.77
N GLU A 162 -22.94 -7.28 -6.12
CA GLU A 162 -23.50 -8.14 -7.16
C GLU A 162 -23.00 -7.76 -8.56
N LEU A 163 -22.82 -6.46 -8.82
CA LEU A 163 -22.21 -5.98 -10.07
C LEU A 163 -20.76 -6.48 -10.20
N LEU A 164 -19.99 -6.40 -9.12
CA LEU A 164 -18.63 -6.93 -9.02
C LEU A 164 -18.57 -8.43 -9.29
N ARG A 165 -19.53 -9.18 -8.75
CA ARG A 165 -19.65 -10.63 -8.96
C ARG A 165 -19.86 -10.95 -10.44
N ILE A 166 -20.80 -10.28 -11.10
CA ILE A 166 -21.12 -10.49 -12.53
C ILE A 166 -19.91 -10.15 -13.42
N LEU A 167 -19.22 -9.05 -13.13
CA LEU A 167 -18.08 -8.61 -13.93
C LEU A 167 -16.88 -9.56 -13.79
N LYS A 168 -16.59 -10.04 -12.58
CA LYS A 168 -15.53 -11.03 -12.34
C LYS A 168 -15.83 -12.39 -12.98
N LEU A 169 -17.09 -12.84 -12.94
CA LEU A 169 -17.50 -14.12 -13.54
C LEU A 169 -17.32 -14.12 -15.07
N ASN A 170 -17.63 -13.01 -15.73
CA ASN A 170 -17.56 -12.94 -17.18
C ASN A 170 -16.18 -12.50 -17.70
N ASN A 171 -15.34 -11.90 -16.84
CA ASN A 171 -14.03 -11.39 -17.23
C ASN A 171 -13.01 -11.52 -16.07
N PRO A 172 -12.43 -12.71 -15.84
CA PRO A 172 -11.53 -12.96 -14.71
C PRO A 172 -10.23 -12.13 -14.75
N ASN A 173 -9.86 -11.58 -15.92
CA ASN A 173 -8.62 -10.83 -16.14
C ASN A 173 -8.81 -9.30 -16.20
N ILE A 174 -9.93 -8.78 -15.69
CA ILE A 174 -10.21 -7.33 -15.68
C ILE A 174 -9.95 -6.73 -14.29
N SER A 175 -9.15 -5.66 -14.26
CA SER A 175 -9.08 -4.74 -13.11
C SER A 175 -10.25 -3.77 -13.17
N ILE A 176 -11.13 -3.83 -12.16
CA ILE A 176 -12.32 -2.98 -12.07
C ILE A 176 -12.02 -1.85 -11.07
N VAL A 177 -12.23 -0.60 -11.50
CA VAL A 177 -12.09 0.59 -10.65
C VAL A 177 -13.45 1.27 -10.57
N PHE A 178 -13.96 1.46 -9.35
CA PHE A 178 -15.20 2.22 -9.10
C PHE A 178 -14.86 3.67 -8.76
N GLU A 179 -15.58 4.59 -9.38
CA GLU A 179 -15.56 6.00 -9.04
C GLU A 179 -16.99 6.40 -8.68
N ILE A 180 -17.24 6.57 -7.38
CA ILE A 180 -18.52 7.08 -6.89
C ILE A 180 -18.43 8.60 -6.97
N LYS A 181 -19.08 9.19 -7.96
CA LYS A 181 -19.26 10.64 -8.01
C LYS A 181 -20.41 10.98 -7.08
N GLY A 182 -20.12 11.66 -5.96
CA GLY A 182 -21.15 12.29 -5.17
C GLY A 182 -21.83 13.36 -6.01
N ASP A 183 -23.16 13.44 -5.95
CA ASP A 183 -23.89 14.51 -6.60
C ASP A 183 -23.37 15.84 -6.08
N GLU A 184 -22.81 16.67 -6.97
CA GLU A 184 -22.64 18.10 -6.69
C GLU A 184 -24.07 18.65 -6.56
N GLN A 185 -24.55 18.74 -5.32
CA GLN A 185 -25.67 19.62 -5.00
C GLN A 185 -25.18 21.04 -5.27
N ASN A 186 -25.51 21.56 -6.45
CA ASN A 186 -25.53 22.98 -6.72
C ASN A 186 -26.64 23.59 -5.85
N ASP A 187 -26.24 24.14 -4.71
CA ASP A 187 -26.93 25.25 -4.04
C ASP A 187 -26.26 26.58 -4.43
#